data_AF-A0A947X7T7-F1
#
_entry.id   AF-A0A947X7T7-F1
#
_cell.length_a   1.000
_cell.length_b   1.000
_cell.length_c   1.000
_cell.angle_alpha   90.00
_cell.angle_beta   90.00
_cell.angle_gamma   90.00
#
_symmetry.space_group_name_H-M   'P 1'
#
loop_
_entity.id
_entity.type
_entity.pdbx_description
1 polymer ?
#
loop_
_entity_poly.entity_id
_entity_poly.type
_entity_poly.pdbx_seq_one_letter_code
_entity_poly.pdbx_strand_id
1 'polypeptide(L)'
;DEDKYMKLLENPKTVGIGEIGLDYGDDINEKIKEKQKQAFLEQIDLARRIDKPVVLHCKKAYDDLLEILNSFQIGCMGCQLSCPGAGNSQLKGVVHCFMGRWPQAEKFLELGLYIGFTGLITYSRDYDKVIKNTPLDRILLETDAPYLTPEPYRGKRNEPLYVKYVAEKIAEIKNIKFEEVAKQTTKNARKLFGI
;
A
#
# COMPACT_ATOMS: atom_id res chain seq x y z
N ASP A 1 -22.84 6.28 1.51
CA ASP A 1 -22.46 6.89 0.21
C ASP A 1 -21.99 5.86 -0.82
N GLU A 2 -22.29 4.57 -0.61
CA GLU A 2 -21.81 3.46 -1.46
C GLU A 2 -22.21 3.62 -2.93
N ASP A 3 -23.44 4.03 -3.22
CA ASP A 3 -23.93 4.26 -4.58
C ASP A 3 -23.07 5.28 -5.36
N LYS A 4 -22.55 6.31 -4.69
CA LYS A 4 -21.66 7.29 -5.32
C LYS A 4 -20.32 6.66 -5.66
N TYR A 5 -19.76 5.84 -4.78
CA TYR A 5 -18.51 5.12 -5.04
C TYR A 5 -18.70 4.11 -6.17
N MET A 6 -19.79 3.35 -6.19
CA MET A 6 -20.10 2.41 -7.27
C MET A 6 -20.10 3.10 -8.64
N LYS A 7 -20.72 4.29 -8.76
CA LYS A 7 -20.69 5.07 -10.00
C LYS A 7 -19.30 5.52 -10.42
N LEU A 8 -18.41 5.84 -9.47
CA LEU A 8 -17.02 6.19 -9.77
C LEU A 8 -16.20 4.95 -10.21
N LEU A 9 -16.54 3.78 -9.68
CA LEU A 9 -15.87 2.52 -9.97
C LEU A 9 -16.16 2.00 -11.38
N GLU A 10 -17.27 2.40 -11.99
CA GLU A 10 -17.61 2.16 -13.40
C GLU A 10 -16.65 2.84 -14.38
N ASN A 11 -15.95 3.89 -13.95
CA ASN A 11 -15.01 4.59 -14.82
C ASN A 11 -13.77 3.71 -15.10
N PRO A 12 -13.42 3.46 -16.38
CA PRO A 12 -12.25 2.64 -16.72
C PRO A 12 -10.91 3.24 -16.25
N LYS A 13 -10.86 4.54 -15.93
CA LYS A 13 -9.67 5.20 -15.36
C LYS A 13 -9.49 4.90 -13.87
N THR A 14 -10.50 4.35 -13.19
CA THR A 14 -10.42 3.97 -11.78
C THR A 14 -9.73 2.63 -11.66
N VAL A 15 -8.44 2.61 -11.31
CA VAL A 15 -7.62 1.39 -11.32
C VAL A 15 -7.43 0.73 -9.95
N GLY A 16 -7.94 1.35 -8.89
CA GLY A 16 -7.86 0.83 -7.52
C GLY A 16 -8.80 1.56 -6.56
N ILE A 17 -8.89 1.08 -5.33
CA ILE A 17 -9.61 1.72 -4.23
C ILE A 17 -8.60 2.28 -3.24
N GLY A 18 -8.73 3.56 -2.94
CA GLY A 18 -7.84 4.22 -2.00
C GLY A 18 -8.06 5.73 -1.92
N GLU A 19 -7.46 6.39 -0.95
CA GLU A 19 -6.73 5.74 0.16
C GLU A 19 -7.67 5.25 1.25
N ILE A 20 -7.42 4.04 1.75
CA ILE A 20 -8.20 3.40 2.82
C ILE A 20 -7.24 2.82 3.87
N GLY A 21 -7.61 2.80 5.14
CA GLY A 21 -6.75 2.25 6.19
C GLY A 21 -6.88 2.96 7.53
N LEU A 22 -5.79 3.00 8.28
CA LEU A 22 -5.77 3.51 9.67
C LEU A 22 -4.68 4.58 9.85
N ASP A 23 -5.05 5.72 10.44
CA ASP A 23 -4.13 6.79 10.81
C ASP A 23 -4.29 7.13 12.30
N TYR A 24 -3.37 6.62 13.11
CA TYR A 24 -3.30 6.90 14.54
C TYR A 24 -2.37 8.10 14.79
N GLY A 25 -2.71 9.23 14.17
CA GLY A 25 -2.08 10.53 14.38
C GLY A 25 -2.19 11.06 15.82
N ASP A 26 -1.80 12.31 16.02
CA ASP A 26 -1.55 12.82 17.38
C ASP A 26 -2.84 13.05 18.20
N ASP A 27 -3.98 13.29 17.55
CA ASP A 27 -5.29 13.49 18.18
C ASP A 27 -6.12 12.20 18.34
N ILE A 28 -5.49 11.02 18.23
CA ILE A 28 -6.19 9.73 18.22
C ILE A 28 -6.77 9.38 19.61
N ASN A 29 -8.01 8.86 19.62
CA ASN A 29 -8.64 8.26 20.79
C ASN A 29 -9.45 7.03 20.38
N GLU A 30 -9.91 6.22 21.34
CA GLU A 30 -10.60 4.96 21.07
C GLU A 30 -11.84 5.13 20.17
N LYS A 31 -12.65 6.17 20.38
CA LYS A 31 -13.81 6.45 19.53
C LYS A 31 -13.41 6.75 18.08
N ILE A 32 -12.29 7.43 17.85
CA ILE A 32 -11.77 7.69 16.50
C ILE A 32 -11.21 6.39 15.90
N LYS A 33 -10.47 5.59 16.69
CA LYS A 33 -9.97 4.29 16.23
C LYS A 33 -11.11 3.38 15.77
N GLU A 34 -12.15 3.21 16.59
CA GLU A 34 -13.32 2.40 16.27
C GLU A 34 -13.97 2.85 14.96
N LYS A 35 -14.14 4.16 14.76
CA LYS A 35 -14.68 4.72 13.52
C LYS A 35 -13.79 4.44 12.31
N GLN A 36 -12.48 4.58 12.45
CA GLN A 36 -11.54 4.25 11.36
C GLN A 36 -11.58 2.77 11.02
N LYS A 37 -11.58 1.88 12.03
CA LYS A 37 -11.69 0.42 11.84
C LYS A 37 -12.99 0.05 11.13
N GLN A 38 -14.12 0.63 11.55
CA GLN A 38 -15.41 0.38 10.90
C GLN A 38 -15.41 0.84 9.44
N ALA A 39 -14.98 2.08 9.17
CA ALA A 39 -14.92 2.60 7.81
C ALA A 39 -13.98 1.76 6.92
N PHE A 40 -12.83 1.36 7.47
CA PHE A 40 -11.88 0.50 6.76
C PHE A 40 -12.50 -0.85 6.41
N LEU A 41 -13.19 -1.52 7.35
CA LEU A 41 -13.88 -2.79 7.10
C LEU A 41 -14.91 -2.69 5.96
N GLU A 42 -15.72 -1.62 5.94
CA GLU A 42 -16.70 -1.37 4.88
C GLU A 42 -16.01 -1.18 3.51
N GLN A 43 -14.88 -0.47 3.49
CA GLN A 43 -14.11 -0.21 2.27
C GLN A 43 -13.38 -1.44 1.73
N ILE A 44 -12.80 -2.30 2.60
CA ILE A 44 -12.15 -3.54 2.13
C ILE A 44 -13.18 -4.55 1.60
N ASP A 45 -14.38 -4.59 2.19
CA ASP A 45 -15.45 -5.43 1.67
C ASP A 45 -15.90 -4.95 0.28
N LEU A 46 -16.06 -3.64 0.09
CA LEU A 46 -16.33 -3.07 -1.22
C LEU A 46 -15.22 -3.43 -2.22
N ALA A 47 -13.94 -3.33 -1.83
CA ALA A 47 -12.81 -3.67 -2.69
C ALA A 47 -12.80 -5.11 -3.13
N ARG A 48 -13.13 -6.03 -2.22
CA ARG A 48 -13.31 -7.45 -2.53
C ARG A 48 -14.43 -7.68 -3.52
N ARG A 49 -15.60 -7.03 -3.32
CA ARG A 49 -16.77 -7.21 -4.19
C ARG A 49 -16.52 -6.81 -5.65
N ILE A 50 -15.62 -5.85 -5.88
CA ILE A 50 -15.32 -5.34 -7.23
C ILE A 50 -13.99 -5.84 -7.82
N ASP A 51 -13.25 -6.68 -7.09
CA ASP A 51 -11.93 -7.23 -7.45
C ASP A 51 -10.90 -6.18 -7.95
N LYS A 52 -10.90 -4.97 -7.34
CA LYS A 52 -9.88 -3.94 -7.61
C LYS A 52 -8.81 -3.92 -6.53
N PRO A 53 -7.54 -3.60 -6.88
CA PRO A 53 -6.48 -3.49 -5.89
C PRO A 53 -6.73 -2.33 -4.92
N VAL A 54 -6.28 -2.49 -3.68
CA VAL A 54 -6.36 -1.44 -2.65
C VAL A 54 -5.03 -0.68 -2.50
N VAL A 55 -5.13 0.62 -2.20
CA VAL A 55 -4.03 1.45 -1.72
C VAL A 55 -4.25 1.69 -0.23
N LEU A 56 -3.44 1.01 0.58
CA LEU A 56 -3.57 0.97 2.04
C LEU A 56 -2.72 2.06 2.67
N HIS A 57 -3.38 2.98 3.36
CA HIS A 57 -2.76 3.96 4.24
C HIS A 57 -2.53 3.35 5.62
N CYS A 58 -1.37 3.59 6.21
CA CYS A 58 -1.12 3.17 7.59
C CYS A 58 -0.12 4.07 8.30
N LYS A 59 -0.57 4.72 9.37
CA LYS A 59 0.28 5.52 10.25
C LYS A 59 0.10 5.13 11.69
N LYS A 60 1.19 4.70 12.35
CA LYS A 60 1.22 4.26 13.77
C LYS A 60 0.17 3.18 14.13
N ALA A 61 -0.36 2.45 13.14
CA ALA A 61 -1.49 1.53 13.28
C ALA A 61 -1.29 0.17 12.57
N TYR A 62 -0.03 -0.21 12.27
CA TYR A 62 0.28 -1.39 11.45
C TYR A 62 -0.24 -2.70 12.06
N ASP A 63 -0.18 -2.85 13.37
CA ASP A 63 -0.58 -4.10 14.03
C ASP A 63 -2.11 -4.27 13.98
N ASP A 64 -2.88 -3.22 14.27
CA ASP A 64 -4.34 -3.19 14.10
C ASP A 64 -4.76 -3.40 12.64
N LEU A 65 -4.04 -2.80 11.69
CA LEU A 65 -4.30 -2.98 10.27
C LEU A 65 -4.08 -4.44 9.85
N LEU A 66 -2.98 -5.04 10.29
CA LEU A 66 -2.66 -6.44 10.05
C LEU A 66 -3.70 -7.37 10.68
N GLU A 67 -4.15 -7.09 11.90
CA GLU A 67 -5.19 -7.87 12.58
C GLU A 67 -6.49 -7.88 11.76
N ILE A 68 -6.93 -6.72 11.27
CA ILE A 68 -8.12 -6.60 10.43
C ILE A 68 -7.96 -7.35 9.11
N LEU A 69 -6.84 -7.17 8.41
CA LEU A 69 -6.58 -7.84 7.14
C LEU A 69 -6.49 -9.37 7.28
N ASN A 70 -5.85 -9.86 8.33
CA ASN A 70 -5.80 -11.29 8.63
C ASN A 70 -7.19 -11.83 8.96
N SER A 71 -7.96 -11.13 9.79
CA SER A 71 -9.33 -11.53 10.15
C SER A 71 -10.24 -11.55 8.93
N PHE A 72 -10.07 -10.61 8.01
CA PHE A 72 -10.81 -10.56 6.75
C PHE A 72 -10.47 -11.75 5.84
N GLN A 73 -9.19 -12.16 5.77
CA GLN A 73 -8.79 -13.37 5.04
C GLN A 73 -9.28 -14.66 5.72
N ILE A 74 -9.17 -14.77 7.05
CA ILE A 74 -9.56 -15.96 7.83
C ILE A 74 -11.08 -16.16 7.85
N GLY A 75 -11.85 -15.08 8.03
CA GLY A 75 -13.32 -15.11 7.95
C GLY A 75 -13.84 -15.63 6.60
N CYS A 76 -13.00 -15.56 5.56
CA CYS A 76 -13.29 -16.14 4.24
C CYS A 76 -12.80 -17.60 4.09
N MET A 77 -11.75 -18.03 4.81
CA MET A 77 -11.23 -19.41 4.77
C MET A 77 -12.18 -20.45 5.40
N GLY A 78 -13.12 -20.02 6.25
CA GLY A 78 -14.11 -20.88 6.90
C GLY A 78 -15.56 -20.69 6.41
N CYS A 79 -15.81 -19.79 5.46
CA CYS A 79 -17.15 -19.52 4.98
C CYS A 79 -17.57 -20.60 3.96
N GLN A 80 -18.19 -21.68 4.45
CA GLN A 80 -18.96 -22.62 3.63
C GLN A 80 -20.27 -22.03 3.09
N LEU A 81 -20.64 -20.83 3.56
CA LEU A 81 -21.64 -20.02 2.91
C LEU A 81 -21.00 -19.44 1.65
N SER A 82 -21.34 -20.07 0.54
CA SER A 82 -21.27 -19.56 -0.81
C SER A 82 -21.85 -18.15 -0.87
N CYS A 83 -21.04 -17.13 -0.57
CA CYS A 83 -21.28 -15.78 -1.04
C CYS A 83 -21.18 -15.83 -2.57
N PRO A 84 -22.28 -15.74 -3.32
CA PRO A 84 -22.23 -15.89 -4.77
C PRO A 84 -21.36 -14.76 -5.34
N GLY A 85 -20.22 -15.12 -5.94
CA GLY A 85 -19.27 -14.16 -6.51
C GLY A 85 -18.03 -13.86 -5.67
N ALA A 86 -17.95 -14.33 -4.42
CA ALA A 86 -16.71 -14.29 -3.64
C ALA A 86 -15.82 -15.46 -4.05
N GLY A 87 -15.11 -15.32 -5.18
CA GLY A 87 -13.99 -16.21 -5.47
C GLY A 87 -12.97 -16.18 -4.31
N ASN A 88 -12.03 -17.13 -4.30
CA ASN A 88 -10.82 -17.12 -3.46
C ASN A 88 -9.90 -15.91 -3.78
N SER A 89 -10.45 -14.71 -4.02
CA SER A 89 -9.68 -13.53 -4.38
C SER A 89 -9.04 -12.96 -3.13
N GLN A 90 -7.79 -13.35 -2.94
CA GLN A 90 -6.87 -12.71 -2.02
C GLN A 90 -6.84 -11.20 -2.31
N LEU A 91 -6.95 -10.38 -1.27
CA LEU A 91 -6.88 -8.92 -1.41
C LEU A 91 -5.56 -8.53 -2.10
N LYS A 92 -5.66 -7.88 -3.27
CA LYS A 92 -4.52 -7.34 -4.00
C LYS A 92 -4.34 -5.89 -3.56
N GLY A 93 -3.10 -5.44 -3.36
CA GLY A 93 -2.90 -4.05 -2.98
C GLY A 93 -1.47 -3.70 -2.64
N VAL A 94 -1.29 -2.45 -2.25
CA VAL A 94 -0.02 -1.89 -1.78
C VAL A 94 -0.23 -1.24 -0.43
N VAL A 95 0.71 -1.45 0.50
CA VAL A 95 0.85 -0.58 1.68
C VAL A 95 1.64 0.64 1.24
N HIS A 96 0.91 1.71 0.94
CA HIS A 96 1.46 2.98 0.49
C HIS A 96 2.32 3.61 1.61
N CYS A 97 3.36 4.31 1.19
CA CYS A 97 4.27 5.09 2.02
C CYS A 97 4.67 4.33 3.28
N PHE A 98 5.23 3.14 3.08
CA PHE A 98 5.48 2.23 4.20
C PHE A 98 6.57 2.79 5.13
N MET A 99 6.18 3.11 6.35
CA MET A 99 7.03 3.61 7.44
C MET A 99 7.09 2.63 8.63
N GLY A 100 6.79 1.35 8.41
CA GLY A 100 6.86 0.29 9.43
C GLY A 100 8.24 -0.36 9.55
N ARG A 101 8.34 -1.36 10.43
CA ARG A 101 9.56 -2.17 10.62
C ARG A 101 9.51 -3.46 9.80
N TRP A 102 10.65 -4.13 9.63
CA TRP A 102 10.72 -5.40 8.89
C TRP A 102 9.68 -6.45 9.31
N PRO A 103 9.46 -6.73 10.61
CA PRO A 103 8.44 -7.71 11.01
C PRO A 103 7.01 -7.37 10.57
N GLN A 104 6.70 -6.09 10.35
CA GLN A 104 5.41 -5.67 9.81
C GLN A 104 5.38 -5.84 8.29
N ALA A 105 6.44 -5.43 7.59
CA ALA A 105 6.56 -5.61 6.15
C ALA A 105 6.46 -7.08 5.73
N GLU A 106 7.14 -7.97 6.46
CA GLU A 106 7.11 -9.41 6.24
C GLU A 106 5.69 -9.96 6.27
N LYS A 107 4.88 -9.58 7.28
CA LYS A 107 3.47 -9.98 7.37
C LYS A 107 2.62 -9.46 6.21
N PHE A 108 2.83 -8.22 5.77
CA PHE A 108 2.13 -7.71 4.57
C PHE A 108 2.52 -8.47 3.29
N LEU A 109 3.79 -8.87 3.17
CA LEU A 109 4.28 -9.68 2.05
C LEU A 109 3.69 -11.10 2.06
N GLU A 110 3.53 -11.71 3.24
CA GLU A 110 2.83 -13.00 3.43
C GLU A 110 1.37 -12.91 2.96
N LEU A 111 0.71 -11.77 3.20
CA LEU A 111 -0.62 -11.47 2.69
C LEU A 111 -0.65 -11.21 1.17
N GLY A 112 0.49 -11.23 0.48
CA GLY A 112 0.62 -11.03 -0.96
C GLY A 112 0.64 -9.56 -1.41
N LEU A 113 0.71 -8.62 -0.46
CA LEU A 113 0.67 -7.18 -0.75
C LEU A 113 2.04 -6.65 -1.20
N TYR A 114 2.02 -5.52 -1.90
CA TYR A 114 3.19 -4.74 -2.26
C TYR A 114 3.56 -3.76 -1.14
N ILE A 115 4.83 -3.36 -1.09
CA ILE A 115 5.33 -2.31 -0.19
C ILE A 115 5.72 -1.09 -1.01
N GLY A 116 5.08 0.05 -0.73
CA GLY A 116 5.35 1.33 -1.37
C GLY A 116 6.44 2.13 -0.65
N PHE A 117 7.39 2.67 -1.41
CA PHE A 117 8.42 3.57 -0.88
C PHE A 117 8.38 4.92 -1.58
N THR A 118 8.50 6.00 -0.78
CA THR A 118 8.51 7.39 -1.21
C THR A 118 9.92 7.99 -1.16
N GLY A 119 10.05 9.29 -1.47
CA GLY A 119 11.30 10.04 -1.31
C GLY A 119 11.87 10.06 0.11
N LEU A 120 11.10 9.63 1.11
CA LEU A 120 11.56 9.55 2.50
C LEU A 120 12.82 8.69 2.68
N ILE A 121 12.94 7.61 1.90
CA ILE A 121 14.06 6.66 1.99
C ILE A 121 15.40 7.27 1.56
N THR A 122 15.39 8.42 0.88
CA THR A 122 16.63 9.06 0.41
C THR A 122 17.37 9.78 1.54
N TYR A 123 16.69 10.11 2.64
CA TYR A 123 17.29 10.84 3.78
C TYR A 123 17.11 10.15 5.14
N SER A 124 16.18 9.19 5.28
CA SER A 124 16.13 8.33 6.47
C SER A 124 16.73 6.95 6.17
N ARG A 125 17.53 6.43 7.11
CA ARG A 125 18.12 5.08 7.05
C ARG A 125 17.29 4.04 7.82
N ASP A 126 16.19 4.44 8.46
CA ASP A 126 15.36 3.55 9.30
C ASP A 126 14.74 2.40 8.50
N TYR A 127 14.58 2.59 7.18
CA TYR A 127 13.89 1.67 6.27
C TYR A 127 14.85 0.80 5.46
N ASP A 128 16.17 0.98 5.60
CA ASP A 128 17.17 0.21 4.85
C ASP A 128 16.98 -1.30 5.00
N LYS A 129 16.71 -1.76 6.22
CA LYS A 129 16.49 -3.19 6.51
C LYS A 129 15.24 -3.70 5.78
N VAL A 130 14.18 -2.90 5.74
CA VAL A 130 12.94 -3.24 5.03
C VAL A 130 13.22 -3.32 3.53
N ILE A 131 13.84 -2.29 2.95
CA ILE A 131 14.17 -2.22 1.53
C ILE A 131 15.09 -3.39 1.14
N LYS A 132 16.12 -3.69 1.95
CA LYS A 132 17.06 -4.77 1.68
C LYS A 132 16.35 -6.13 1.63
N ASN A 133 15.44 -6.39 2.56
CA ASN A 133 14.79 -7.69 2.69
C ASN A 133 13.55 -7.86 1.80
N THR A 134 12.86 -6.78 1.41
CA THR A 134 11.68 -6.87 0.53
C THR A 134 12.10 -7.34 -0.88
N PRO A 135 11.48 -8.40 -1.44
CA PRO A 135 11.74 -8.83 -2.82
C PRO A 135 11.47 -7.71 -3.83
N LEU A 136 12.32 -7.55 -4.84
CA LEU A 136 12.18 -6.47 -5.81
C LEU A 136 10.85 -6.54 -6.60
N ASP A 137 10.30 -7.74 -6.80
CA ASP A 137 8.99 -7.97 -7.42
C ASP A 137 7.79 -7.70 -6.49
N ARG A 138 8.04 -7.18 -5.28
CA ARG A 138 7.04 -6.71 -4.31
C ARG A 138 7.23 -5.26 -3.87
N ILE A 139 8.13 -4.52 -4.53
CA ILE A 139 8.34 -3.09 -4.29
C ILE A 139 7.55 -2.25 -5.30
N LEU A 140 6.90 -1.19 -4.83
CA LEU A 140 6.39 -0.09 -5.65
C LEU A 140 7.10 1.23 -5.30
N LEU A 141 7.23 2.07 -6.32
CA LEU A 141 7.83 3.40 -6.21
C LEU A 141 6.75 4.46 -6.30
N GLU A 142 6.87 5.48 -5.48
CA GLU A 142 5.92 6.57 -5.41
C GLU A 142 6.60 7.85 -4.96
N THR A 143 5.93 8.98 -5.15
CA THR A 143 6.44 10.28 -4.68
C THR A 143 5.67 10.79 -3.48
N ASP A 144 4.38 10.49 -3.41
CA ASP A 144 3.44 11.15 -2.50
C ASP A 144 3.46 12.68 -2.64
N ALA A 145 3.69 13.16 -3.87
CA ALA A 145 3.72 14.58 -4.17
C ALA A 145 2.36 15.22 -3.82
N PRO A 146 2.36 16.38 -3.14
CA PRO A 146 3.45 17.36 -3.03
C PRO A 146 4.40 17.17 -1.84
N TYR A 147 4.24 16.11 -1.04
CA TYR A 147 4.99 15.86 0.19
C TYR A 147 6.22 14.98 -0.04
N LEU A 148 7.00 14.73 1.02
CA LEU A 148 8.08 13.73 1.05
C LEU A 148 9.14 13.89 -0.06
N THR A 149 9.50 15.13 -0.37
CA THR A 149 10.49 15.46 -1.39
C THR A 149 11.81 14.75 -1.12
N PRO A 150 12.32 13.95 -2.07
CA PRO A 150 13.59 13.25 -1.90
C PRO A 150 14.78 14.23 -1.89
N GLU A 151 15.89 13.79 -1.34
CA GLU A 151 17.20 14.37 -1.64
C GLU A 151 17.51 14.17 -3.13
N PRO A 152 18.03 15.19 -3.85
CA PRO A 152 18.62 16.44 -3.35
C PRO A 152 17.67 17.65 -3.24
N TYR A 153 16.35 17.45 -3.31
CA TYR A 153 15.36 18.55 -3.41
C TYR A 153 14.62 18.84 -2.10
N ARG A 154 15.13 18.37 -0.95
CA ARG A 154 14.54 18.62 0.37
C ARG A 154 14.25 20.12 0.59
N GLY A 155 13.11 20.40 1.20
CA GLY A 155 12.62 21.77 1.42
C GLY A 155 11.92 22.41 0.22
N LYS A 156 11.87 21.74 -0.95
CA LYS A 156 11.05 22.15 -2.11
C LYS A 156 9.80 21.29 -2.23
N ARG A 157 8.83 21.74 -3.04
CA ARG A 157 7.65 20.93 -3.40
C ARG A 157 8.08 19.67 -4.14
N ASN A 158 7.50 18.52 -3.80
CA ASN A 158 7.75 17.27 -4.50
C ASN A 158 6.95 17.19 -5.81
N GLU A 159 7.46 16.41 -6.77
CA GLU A 159 6.87 16.23 -8.09
C GLU A 159 7.01 14.76 -8.55
N PRO A 160 6.10 14.25 -9.40
CA PRO A 160 6.19 12.89 -9.94
C PRO A 160 7.54 12.56 -10.60
N LEU A 161 8.21 13.54 -11.21
CA LEU A 161 9.53 13.41 -11.85
C LEU A 161 10.62 12.96 -10.86
N TYR A 162 10.44 13.21 -9.57
CA TYR A 162 11.41 12.86 -8.54
C TYR A 162 11.35 11.39 -8.10
N VAL A 163 10.41 10.59 -8.64
CA VAL A 163 10.35 9.13 -8.37
C VAL A 163 11.66 8.41 -8.74
N LYS A 164 12.44 8.96 -9.68
CA LYS A 164 13.75 8.41 -10.04
C LYS A 164 14.72 8.33 -8.86
N TYR A 165 14.66 9.27 -7.92
CA TYR A 165 15.54 9.28 -6.73
C TYR A 165 15.18 8.16 -5.76
N VAL A 166 13.91 7.76 -5.72
CA VAL A 166 13.46 6.58 -4.96
C VAL A 166 14.04 5.31 -5.58
N ALA A 167 13.98 5.18 -6.91
CA ALA A 167 14.57 4.04 -7.62
C ALA A 167 16.09 3.96 -7.42
N GLU A 168 16.81 5.08 -7.56
CA GLU A 168 18.26 5.17 -7.32
C GLU A 168 18.60 4.73 -5.89
N LYS A 169 17.82 5.15 -4.90
CA LYS A 169 18.05 4.78 -3.51
C LYS A 169 17.84 3.29 -3.24
N ILE A 170 16.81 2.69 -3.83
CA ILE A 170 16.59 1.25 -3.73
C ILE A 170 17.72 0.48 -4.42
N ALA A 171 18.18 0.95 -5.57
CA ALA A 171 19.31 0.35 -6.30
C ALA A 171 20.59 0.36 -5.45
N GLU A 172 20.90 1.49 -4.80
CA GLU A 172 22.00 1.63 -3.84
C GLU A 172 21.89 0.59 -2.71
N ILE A 173 20.75 0.55 -2.00
CA ILE A 173 20.57 -0.31 -0.83
C ILE A 173 20.62 -1.81 -1.20
N LYS A 174 20.06 -2.17 -2.36
CA LYS A 174 20.04 -3.55 -2.86
C LYS A 174 21.31 -3.96 -3.61
N ASN A 175 22.21 -3.02 -3.89
CA ASN A 175 23.42 -3.23 -4.70
C ASN A 175 23.12 -3.85 -6.08
N ILE A 176 22.14 -3.27 -6.78
CA ILE A 176 21.75 -3.67 -8.15
C ILE A 176 21.69 -2.43 -9.06
N LYS A 177 21.51 -2.64 -10.36
CA LYS A 177 21.44 -1.54 -11.32
C LYS A 177 20.13 -0.79 -11.22
N PHE A 178 20.17 0.53 -11.44
CA PHE A 178 18.98 1.39 -11.51
C PHE A 178 17.95 0.86 -12.52
N GLU A 179 18.41 0.43 -13.70
CA GLU A 179 17.53 -0.06 -14.77
C GLU A 179 16.76 -1.32 -14.34
N GLU A 180 17.35 -2.15 -13.48
CA GLU A 180 16.70 -3.34 -12.95
C GLU A 180 15.57 -2.98 -12.00
N VAL A 181 15.81 -2.02 -11.09
CA VAL A 181 14.79 -1.46 -10.20
C VAL A 181 13.66 -0.83 -11.02
N ALA A 182 14.00 0.06 -11.95
CA ALA A 182 13.01 0.76 -12.78
C ALA A 182 12.15 -0.23 -13.59
N LYS A 183 12.78 -1.23 -14.23
CA LYS A 183 12.07 -2.26 -15.01
C LYS A 183 11.16 -3.11 -14.14
N GLN A 184 11.66 -3.62 -13.02
CA GLN A 184 10.89 -4.53 -12.17
C GLN A 184 9.74 -3.80 -11.46
N THR A 185 9.99 -2.60 -10.90
CA THR A 185 8.94 -1.83 -10.21
C THR A 185 7.87 -1.29 -11.17
N THR A 186 8.24 -0.93 -12.41
CA THR A 186 7.26 -0.61 -13.47
C THR A 186 6.38 -1.82 -13.77
N LYS A 187 6.99 -3.01 -13.92
CA LYS A 187 6.24 -4.26 -14.14
C LYS A 187 5.30 -4.57 -12.96
N ASN A 188 5.73 -4.30 -11.73
CA ASN A 188 4.92 -4.48 -10.53
C ASN A 188 3.69 -3.56 -10.55
N ALA A 189 3.87 -2.26 -10.84
CA ALA A 189 2.78 -1.28 -10.88
C ALA A 189 1.75 -1.65 -11.97
N ARG A 190 2.23 -1.99 -13.18
CA ARG A 190 1.39 -2.47 -14.28
C ARG A 190 0.60 -3.72 -13.91
N LYS A 191 1.26 -4.69 -13.27
CA LYS A 191 0.62 -5.92 -12.81
C LYS A 191 -0.45 -5.67 -11.75
N LEU A 192 -0.17 -4.81 -10.77
CA LEU A 192 -1.10 -4.54 -9.68
C LEU A 192 -2.35 -3.78 -10.17
N PHE A 193 -2.14 -2.70 -10.93
CA PHE A 193 -3.20 -1.77 -11.33
C PHE A 193 -3.81 -2.06 -12.72
N GLY A 194 -3.27 -3.05 -13.46
CA GLY A 194 -3.79 -3.43 -14.78
C GLY A 194 -3.60 -2.36 -15.85
N ILE A 195 -2.47 -1.63 -15.81
CA ILE A 195 -2.12 -0.53 -16.72
C ILE A 195 -0.92 -0.84 -17.62
#